data_AF-A0AAV1HS66-F1
#
_entry.id   AF-A0AAV1HS66-F1
#
_cell.length_a   1.000
_cell.length_b   1.000
_cell.length_c   1.000
_cell.angle_alpha   90.00
_cell.angle_beta   90.00
_cell.angle_gamma   90.00
#
_symmetry.space_group_name_H-M   'P 1'
#
loop_
_entity.id
_entity.type
_entity.pdbx_description
1 polymer ?
#
loop_
_entity_poly.entity_id
_entity_poly.type
_entity_poly.pdbx_seq_one_letter_code
_entity_poly.pdbx_strand_id
1 'polypeptide(L)'
;MPEDTAFSTLEPSPSSESSSDATGGTGTLRTPEGELSQILILMLEGKSDWGQGGGSNPVMQLCGFYARYLYKMRFSSAVAETILPAVGVEVFGHGIRIHALFYTDRICCEPLTEWVHFADLRHGQPGYMLYLVRIMDAFGKLCSALSSAMVPYTDAGPAFGQAREQQLTNGIPYMLRDPRYNIKRMDPKKHVFLLTPTDSDSGDATFVAKMVATPYPEQLHDELSSKGLAPRLIEPVQKYPGGVSVIKMAYLDPGDGWVSLRSYNGDWEQLEQLANASVAALHKCLDSSAVHGDLSADNVFIRMAKPEPGAGDRVASPEALHFIDLAWGGKQDEARYPPFVNENSLRGIKEADGQIIKQEHDCKQLSMNMERLKRKPRAPFRRASLPPAARMQRASCLFRPACMRSMVRLA
;
A
#
# COMPACT_ATOMS: atom_id res chain seq x y z
N MET A 1 25.84 5.24 29.52
CA MET A 1 26.17 5.02 28.11
C MET A 1 26.96 3.72 28.08
N PRO A 2 26.42 2.59 27.62
CA PRO A 2 27.24 1.40 27.48
C PRO A 2 28.16 1.60 26.27
N GLU A 3 29.44 1.76 26.55
CA GLU A 3 30.54 1.69 25.59
C GLU A 3 30.74 0.21 25.25
N ASP A 4 30.09 -0.30 24.20
CA ASP A 4 30.46 -1.61 23.57
C ASP A 4 29.66 -1.90 22.29
N THR A 5 29.58 -0.93 21.37
CA THR A 5 29.20 -1.21 19.96
C THR A 5 30.39 -0.92 19.06
N ALA A 6 31.41 -1.77 19.15
CA ALA A 6 32.48 -1.79 18.17
C ALA A 6 31.91 -2.31 16.84
N PHE A 7 31.67 -1.40 15.91
CA PHE A 7 31.23 -1.72 14.55
C PHE A 7 32.36 -2.44 13.78
N SER A 8 32.03 -3.59 13.18
CA SER A 8 32.93 -4.35 12.31
C SER A 8 33.36 -3.51 11.10
N THR A 9 34.62 -3.68 10.69
CA THR A 9 35.28 -3.05 9.56
C THR A 9 34.42 -2.99 8.29
N LEU A 10 34.41 -1.83 7.60
CA LEU A 10 33.92 -1.69 6.23
C LEU A 10 34.78 -2.56 5.31
N GLU A 11 34.35 -3.80 5.05
CA GLU A 11 35.03 -4.65 4.09
C GLU A 11 34.69 -4.20 2.66
N PRO A 12 35.70 -3.96 1.80
CA PRO A 12 35.46 -3.79 0.38
C PRO A 12 34.84 -5.08 -0.19
N SER A 13 33.79 -4.95 -1.01
CA SER A 13 33.16 -6.11 -1.65
C SER A 13 34.17 -6.95 -2.44
N PRO A 14 34.17 -8.30 -2.31
CA PRO A 14 35.11 -9.22 -2.97
C PRO A 14 34.94 -9.32 -4.51
N SER A 15 34.25 -8.37 -5.15
CA SER A 15 34.17 -8.25 -6.61
C SER A 15 35.31 -7.42 -7.21
N SER A 16 36.22 -6.89 -6.41
CA SER A 16 37.28 -5.97 -6.87
C SER A 16 38.64 -6.61 -7.14
N GLU A 17 38.74 -7.94 -7.16
CA GLU A 17 40.05 -8.62 -7.26
C GLU A 17 40.69 -8.62 -8.67
N SER A 18 40.14 -7.95 -9.69
CA SER A 18 40.68 -8.05 -11.06
C SER A 18 40.91 -6.76 -11.86
N SER A 19 40.96 -5.58 -11.25
CA SER A 19 41.61 -4.41 -11.88
C SER A 19 41.91 -3.33 -10.85
N SER A 20 43.14 -2.84 -10.83
CA SER A 20 43.66 -1.78 -9.96
C SER A 20 43.08 -0.38 -10.19
N ASP A 21 41.94 -0.27 -10.89
CA ASP A 21 41.27 1.01 -11.16
C ASP A 21 39.94 1.09 -10.41
N ALA A 22 39.94 1.95 -9.38
CA ALA A 22 38.81 2.60 -8.72
C ALA A 22 37.53 1.77 -8.55
N THR A 23 37.45 1.01 -7.46
CA THR A 23 36.15 0.59 -6.93
C THR A 23 35.34 1.84 -6.57
N GLY A 24 34.21 2.07 -7.26
CA GLY A 24 33.07 2.74 -6.61
C GLY A 24 32.76 1.93 -5.36
N GLY A 25 33.17 2.43 -4.19
CA GLY A 25 33.34 1.62 -3.00
C GLY A 25 32.01 1.05 -2.53
N THR A 26 31.93 -0.28 -2.42
CA THR A 26 30.83 -0.94 -1.73
C THR A 26 31.27 -1.29 -0.31
N GLY A 27 30.57 -0.75 0.69
CA GLY A 27 30.80 -1.07 2.10
C GLY A 27 29.62 -1.83 2.68
N THR A 28 29.86 -2.79 3.56
CA THR A 28 28.78 -3.47 4.30
C THR A 28 29.01 -3.37 5.80
N LEU A 29 27.96 -3.07 6.55
CA LEU A 29 27.95 -3.22 8.01
C LEU A 29 27.20 -4.49 8.39
N ARG A 30 27.84 -5.32 9.20
CA ARG A 30 27.26 -6.52 9.80
C ARG A 30 27.16 -6.36 11.31
N THR A 31 26.31 -7.15 11.94
CA THR A 31 26.16 -7.18 13.39
C THR A 31 27.47 -7.60 14.09
N PRO A 32 27.73 -7.22 15.35
CA PRO A 32 29.02 -7.45 16.03
C PRO A 32 29.39 -8.92 16.29
N GLU A 33 28.47 -9.87 16.08
CA GLU A 33 28.60 -11.28 16.45
C GLU A 33 29.46 -12.12 15.46
N GLY A 34 30.63 -11.60 15.08
CA GLY A 34 31.65 -12.33 14.30
C GLY A 34 31.33 -12.54 12.82
N GLU A 35 32.27 -13.16 12.09
CA GLU A 35 32.18 -13.50 10.65
C GLU A 35 30.95 -14.38 10.30
N LEU A 36 30.34 -14.98 11.31
CA LEU A 36 29.13 -15.82 11.23
C LEU A 36 27.82 -15.05 11.41
N SER A 37 27.84 -13.76 11.74
CA SER A 37 26.62 -12.98 11.82
C SER A 37 26.12 -12.69 10.39
N GLN A 38 25.28 -13.60 9.92
CA GLN A 38 24.92 -13.69 8.52
C GLN A 38 23.92 -12.62 8.09
N ILE A 39 23.77 -11.51 8.82
CA ILE A 39 22.71 -10.51 8.62
C ILE A 39 23.31 -9.18 8.14
N LEU A 40 22.86 -8.77 6.97
CA LEU A 40 23.21 -7.50 6.36
C LEU A 40 22.30 -6.40 6.90
N ILE A 41 22.89 -5.42 7.60
CA ILE A 41 22.16 -4.29 8.16
C ILE A 41 22.27 -3.06 7.26
N LEU A 42 23.47 -2.79 6.75
CA LEU A 42 23.75 -1.62 5.93
C LEU A 42 24.60 -2.00 4.72
N MET A 43 24.22 -1.45 3.58
CA MET A 43 25.00 -1.43 2.36
C MET A 43 25.25 0.01 1.93
N LEU A 44 26.47 0.30 1.52
CA LEU A 44 26.86 1.59 1.00
C LEU A 44 27.36 1.40 -0.43
N GLU A 45 26.89 2.22 -1.37
CA GLU A 45 27.40 2.29 -2.74
C GLU A 45 27.76 3.75 -3.05
N GLY A 46 29.04 4.01 -3.33
CA GLY A 46 29.55 5.35 -3.61
C GLY A 46 29.99 5.55 -5.06
N LYS A 47 29.66 6.71 -5.65
CA LYS A 47 30.19 7.17 -6.95
C LYS A 47 30.80 8.57 -6.87
N SER A 48 31.87 8.77 -7.64
CA SER A 48 32.62 10.02 -7.70
C SER A 48 31.90 11.12 -8.49
N ASP A 49 31.27 10.82 -9.64
CA ASP A 49 30.96 11.85 -10.64
C ASP A 49 29.54 11.84 -11.22
N TRP A 50 28.92 13.03 -11.29
CA TRP A 50 27.65 13.31 -12.00
C TRP A 50 27.88 13.21 -13.50
N GLY A 51 27.34 12.16 -14.13
CA GLY A 51 27.11 12.15 -15.58
C GLY A 51 28.30 11.77 -16.48
N GLN A 52 29.42 11.26 -15.95
CA GLN A 52 30.47 10.68 -16.80
C GLN A 52 30.10 9.26 -17.26
N GLY A 53 29.19 9.21 -18.24
CA GLY A 53 29.19 8.37 -19.44
C GLY A 53 29.24 6.82 -19.38
N GLY A 54 29.62 6.17 -18.28
CA GLY A 54 29.85 4.72 -18.27
C GLY A 54 29.45 3.99 -16.99
N GLY A 55 29.03 4.71 -15.94
CA GLY A 55 28.66 4.10 -14.66
C GLY A 55 27.23 3.57 -14.65
N SER A 56 27.05 2.31 -14.22
CA SER A 56 25.74 1.75 -13.86
C SER A 56 25.00 2.63 -12.84
N ASN A 57 23.67 2.61 -12.81
CA ASN A 57 22.90 3.33 -11.80
C ASN A 57 23.29 2.79 -10.38
N PRO A 58 23.70 3.64 -9.41
CA PRO A 58 24.09 3.20 -8.07
C PRO A 58 23.01 2.36 -7.37
N VAL A 59 21.74 2.70 -7.56
CA VAL A 59 20.60 1.91 -7.03
C VAL A 59 20.59 0.50 -7.65
N MET A 60 20.89 0.36 -8.95
CA MET A 60 20.98 -0.96 -9.59
C MET A 60 22.14 -1.78 -9.04
N GLN A 61 23.28 -1.15 -8.75
CA GLN A 61 24.42 -1.84 -8.12
C GLN A 61 24.10 -2.26 -6.69
N LEU A 62 23.52 -1.35 -5.89
CA LEU A 62 23.05 -1.63 -4.54
C LEU A 62 22.10 -2.84 -4.54
N CYS A 63 21.09 -2.85 -5.42
CA CYS A 63 20.21 -4.01 -5.62
C CYS A 63 20.95 -5.27 -6.04
N GLY A 64 21.94 -5.16 -6.95
CA GLY A 64 22.74 -6.30 -7.42
C GLY A 64 23.61 -6.91 -6.32
N PHE A 65 24.24 -6.09 -5.49
CA PHE A 65 25.00 -6.55 -4.34
C PHE A 65 24.07 -7.19 -3.29
N TYR A 66 22.89 -6.62 -3.07
CA TYR A 66 21.90 -7.19 -2.16
C TYR A 66 21.41 -8.55 -2.68
N ALA A 67 21.16 -8.67 -3.99
CA ALA A 67 20.87 -9.94 -4.66
C ALA A 67 21.95 -10.99 -4.44
N ARG A 68 23.22 -10.60 -4.59
CA ARG A 68 24.37 -11.49 -4.40
C ARG A 68 24.47 -11.96 -2.96
N TYR A 69 24.22 -11.07 -2.00
CA TYR A 69 24.15 -11.42 -0.59
C TYR A 69 23.02 -12.42 -0.33
N LEU A 70 21.79 -12.14 -0.79
CA LEU A 70 20.65 -13.07 -0.68
C LEU A 70 20.97 -14.44 -1.28
N TYR A 71 21.64 -14.48 -2.43
CA TYR A 71 22.05 -15.74 -3.05
C TYR A 71 23.02 -16.54 -2.19
N LYS A 72 24.03 -15.90 -1.59
CA LYS A 72 24.94 -16.56 -0.63
C LYS A 72 24.18 -17.09 0.59
N MET A 73 23.16 -16.35 1.00
CA MET A 73 22.35 -16.57 2.19
C MET A 73 21.14 -17.49 2.00
N ARG A 74 20.89 -17.98 0.78
CA ARG A 74 19.63 -18.65 0.38
C ARG A 74 19.21 -19.88 1.19
N PHE A 75 20.13 -20.45 1.98
CA PHE A 75 19.87 -21.60 2.85
C PHE A 75 19.76 -21.23 4.34
N SER A 76 19.88 -19.95 4.70
CA SER A 76 19.69 -19.46 6.07
C SER A 76 18.21 -19.40 6.44
N SER A 77 17.92 -19.59 7.72
CA SER A 77 16.61 -19.31 8.33
C SER A 77 16.19 -17.86 8.10
N ALA A 78 17.13 -16.92 8.19
CA ALA A 78 16.88 -15.49 7.98
C ALA A 78 16.26 -15.20 6.59
N VAL A 79 16.79 -15.80 5.50
CA VAL A 79 16.16 -15.68 4.16
C VAL A 79 14.82 -16.41 4.09
N ALA A 80 14.71 -17.58 4.71
CA ALA A 80 13.53 -18.44 4.62
C ALA A 80 12.32 -17.89 5.40
N GLU A 81 12.56 -17.15 6.49
CA GLU A 81 11.53 -16.75 7.45
C GLU A 81 11.20 -15.26 7.44
N THR A 82 12.06 -14.43 6.84
CA THR A 82 11.90 -12.97 6.85
C THR A 82 11.93 -12.38 5.44
N ILE A 83 11.70 -11.07 5.35
CA ILE A 83 11.96 -10.27 4.15
C ILE A 83 13.40 -9.72 4.11
N LEU A 84 14.25 -10.06 5.09
CA LEU A 84 15.62 -9.56 5.25
C LEU A 84 15.76 -8.05 5.03
N PRO A 85 15.10 -7.21 5.84
CA PRO A 85 15.27 -5.78 5.67
C PRO A 85 16.75 -5.39 5.86
N ALA A 86 17.23 -4.51 4.99
CA ALA A 86 18.55 -3.89 5.04
C ALA A 86 18.41 -2.40 4.70
N VAL A 87 19.35 -1.58 5.16
CA VAL A 87 19.42 -0.17 4.79
C VAL A 87 20.45 -0.02 3.67
N GLY A 88 20.08 0.68 2.61
CA GLY A 88 20.98 1.06 1.54
C GLY A 88 21.36 2.52 1.66
N VAL A 89 22.61 2.85 1.40
CA VAL A 89 23.10 4.23 1.34
C VAL A 89 23.76 4.43 -0.01
N GLU A 90 23.16 5.31 -0.79
CA GLU A 90 23.68 5.76 -2.06
C GLU A 90 24.45 7.06 -1.82
N VAL A 91 25.74 7.06 -2.12
CA VAL A 91 26.61 8.24 -2.04
C VAL A 91 27.01 8.68 -3.43
N PHE A 92 26.86 9.96 -3.69
CA PHE A 92 27.10 10.52 -5.01
C PHE A 92 27.71 11.93 -4.90
N GLY A 93 29.03 12.03 -5.05
CA GLY A 93 29.75 13.26 -4.72
C GLY A 93 29.50 13.66 -3.25
N HIS A 94 28.96 14.85 -3.02
CA HIS A 94 28.51 15.29 -1.69
C HIS A 94 27.06 14.89 -1.37
N GLY A 95 26.34 14.27 -2.31
CA GLY A 95 24.96 13.82 -2.17
C GLY A 95 24.86 12.45 -1.49
N ILE A 96 23.83 12.26 -0.68
CA ILE A 96 23.44 10.99 -0.10
C ILE A 96 21.94 10.76 -0.32
N ARG A 97 21.56 9.50 -0.45
CA ARG A 97 20.18 9.06 -0.35
C ARG A 97 20.13 7.75 0.43
N ILE A 98 19.18 7.64 1.34
CA ILE A 98 18.96 6.44 2.14
C ILE A 98 17.82 5.64 1.51
N HIS A 99 17.99 4.33 1.42
CA HIS A 99 17.06 3.37 0.83
C HIS A 99 16.72 2.27 1.85
N ALA A 100 15.50 1.75 1.77
CA ALA A 100 15.13 0.46 2.35
C ALA A 100 15.31 -0.62 1.28
N LEU A 101 16.07 -1.66 1.63
CA LEU A 101 16.25 -2.87 0.82
C LEU A 101 15.51 -4.01 1.51
N PHE A 102 14.74 -4.80 0.77
CA PHE A 102 14.08 -5.99 1.31
C PHE A 102 13.74 -6.98 0.20
N TYR A 103 13.50 -8.23 0.58
CA TYR A 103 13.28 -9.35 -0.32
C TYR A 103 11.90 -9.98 -0.12
N THR A 104 11.00 -9.74 -1.08
CA THR A 104 9.73 -10.43 -1.22
C THR A 104 9.88 -11.58 -2.23
N ASP A 105 8.94 -11.80 -3.12
CA ASP A 105 9.15 -12.53 -4.38
C ASP A 105 10.22 -11.90 -5.30
N ARG A 106 10.57 -10.62 -5.05
CA ARG A 106 11.57 -9.85 -5.78
C ARG A 106 12.37 -8.98 -4.82
N ILE A 107 13.48 -8.44 -5.32
CA ILE A 107 14.23 -7.43 -4.59
C ILE A 107 13.52 -6.09 -4.72
N CYS A 108 13.26 -5.47 -3.58
CA CYS A 108 12.69 -4.15 -3.47
C CYS A 108 13.75 -3.19 -2.93
N CYS A 109 13.78 -2.00 -3.51
CA CYS A 109 14.63 -0.90 -3.09
C CYS A 109 13.78 0.37 -3.14
N GLU A 110 13.48 0.92 -1.96
CA GLU A 110 12.60 2.08 -1.82
C GLU A 110 13.37 3.24 -1.19
N PRO A 111 13.39 4.43 -1.80
CA PRO A 111 14.05 5.58 -1.20
C PRO A 111 13.31 6.02 0.06
N LEU A 112 14.02 6.08 1.19
CA LEU A 112 13.50 6.59 2.47
C LEU A 112 13.70 8.10 2.60
N THR A 113 14.64 8.66 1.85
CA THR A 113 14.89 10.10 1.78
C THR A 113 14.92 10.56 0.33
N GLU A 114 14.71 11.85 0.13
CA GLU A 114 15.15 12.53 -1.08
C GLU A 114 16.69 12.57 -1.18
N TRP A 115 17.21 13.13 -2.27
CA TRP A 115 18.65 13.46 -2.33
C TRP A 115 18.94 14.59 -1.37
N VAL A 116 19.85 14.36 -0.43
CA VAL A 116 20.36 15.41 0.46
C VAL A 116 21.86 15.54 0.27
N HIS A 117 22.38 16.75 0.25
CA HIS A 117 23.81 17.03 0.15
C HIS A 117 24.45 17.40 1.49
N PHE A 118 25.67 16.91 1.74
CA PHE A 118 26.53 17.23 2.88
C PHE A 118 27.49 18.40 2.64
N ALA A 119 27.28 19.19 1.57
CA ALA A 119 28.00 20.45 1.43
C ALA A 119 27.82 21.27 2.71
N ASP A 120 28.93 21.79 3.27
CA ASP A 120 28.87 22.61 4.46
C ASP A 120 28.23 23.96 4.14
N LEU A 121 26.92 24.06 4.42
CA LEU A 121 26.14 25.26 4.22
C LEU A 121 25.76 25.92 5.56
N ARG A 122 26.46 25.62 6.66
CA ARG A 122 26.09 26.09 8.01
C ARG A 122 25.84 27.60 8.09
N HIS A 123 26.63 28.39 7.37
CA HIS A 123 26.49 29.85 7.33
C HIS A 123 25.33 30.35 6.45
N GLY A 124 24.95 29.59 5.42
CA GLY A 124 23.92 29.99 4.45
C GLY A 124 22.55 29.37 4.68
N GLN A 125 22.48 28.20 5.34
CA GLN A 125 21.27 27.39 5.44
C GLN A 125 21.22 26.57 6.76
N PRO A 126 21.14 27.21 7.93
CA PRO A 126 21.12 26.50 9.22
C PRO A 126 19.92 25.56 9.37
N GLY A 127 18.76 25.90 8.81
CA GLY A 127 17.57 25.03 8.82
C GLY A 127 17.78 23.72 8.05
N TYR A 128 18.49 23.79 6.93
CA TYR A 128 18.85 22.61 6.14
C TYR A 128 19.86 21.72 6.89
N MET A 129 20.83 22.31 7.59
CA MET A 129 21.76 21.54 8.43
C MET A 129 21.04 20.81 9.57
N LEU A 130 20.05 21.44 10.19
CA LEU A 130 19.22 20.78 11.20
C LEU A 130 18.41 19.62 10.61
N TYR A 131 17.89 19.78 9.39
CA TYR A 131 17.22 18.70 8.65
C TYR A 131 18.16 17.52 8.39
N LEU A 132 19.40 17.78 7.93
CA LEU A 132 20.42 16.74 7.76
C LEU A 132 20.73 15.99 9.06
N VAL A 133 20.90 16.70 10.18
CA VAL A 133 21.15 16.09 11.49
C VAL A 133 20.00 15.16 11.89
N ARG A 134 18.75 15.57 11.66
CA ARG A 134 17.58 14.73 11.93
C ARG A 134 17.54 13.48 11.07
N ILE A 135 17.90 13.59 9.78
CA ILE A 135 18.03 12.43 8.89
C ILE A 135 19.08 11.45 9.44
N MET A 136 20.26 11.95 9.82
CA MET A 136 21.36 11.09 10.29
C MET A 136 21.08 10.45 11.66
N ASP A 137 20.42 11.16 12.56
CA ASP A 137 19.93 10.60 13.83
C ASP A 137 18.89 9.50 13.59
N ALA A 138 17.91 9.74 12.70
CA ALA A 138 16.91 8.75 12.33
C ALA A 138 17.55 7.52 11.65
N PHE A 139 18.56 7.72 10.80
CA PHE A 139 19.33 6.66 10.16
C PHE A 139 20.06 5.78 11.18
N GLY A 140 20.77 6.38 12.15
CA GLY A 140 21.45 5.63 13.21
C GLY A 140 20.48 4.81 14.06
N LYS A 141 19.31 5.39 14.41
CA LYS A 141 18.23 4.69 15.11
C LYS A 141 17.66 3.54 14.30
N LEU A 142 17.46 3.72 12.99
CA LEU A 142 16.99 2.69 12.09
C LEU A 142 17.94 1.49 12.03
N CYS A 143 19.25 1.73 11.84
CA CYS A 143 20.26 0.67 11.83
C CYS A 143 20.28 -0.12 13.15
N SER A 144 20.17 0.59 14.28
CA SER A 144 20.13 -0.03 15.62
C SER A 144 18.87 -0.88 15.85
N ALA A 145 17.70 -0.35 15.44
CA ALA A 145 16.43 -1.05 15.53
C ALA A 145 16.39 -2.28 14.63
N LEU A 146 16.92 -2.16 13.40
CA LEU A 146 17.02 -3.25 12.46
C LEU A 146 17.95 -4.35 12.97
N SER A 147 19.14 -3.98 13.46
CA SER A 147 20.06 -4.92 14.10
C SER A 147 19.34 -5.70 15.21
N SER A 148 18.69 -4.99 16.14
CA SER A 148 17.99 -5.60 17.27
C SER A 148 16.84 -6.53 16.83
N ALA A 149 16.08 -6.13 15.81
CA ALA A 149 14.97 -6.92 15.27
C ALA A 149 15.43 -8.19 14.54
N MET A 150 16.66 -8.20 14.04
CA MET A 150 17.20 -9.31 13.26
C MET A 150 17.98 -10.33 14.11
N VAL A 151 18.44 -9.97 15.31
CA VAL A 151 19.13 -10.88 16.25
C VAL A 151 18.41 -12.22 16.44
N PRO A 152 17.07 -12.32 16.61
CA PRO A 152 16.42 -13.62 16.80
C PRO A 152 16.60 -14.60 15.64
N TYR A 153 16.98 -14.12 14.44
CA TYR A 153 17.15 -14.92 13.24
C TYR A 153 18.62 -15.27 12.94
N THR A 154 19.58 -14.84 13.76
CA THR A 154 20.99 -15.27 13.65
C THR A 154 21.18 -16.70 14.19
N ASP A 155 20.44 -17.06 15.24
CA ASP A 155 20.62 -18.32 15.98
C ASP A 155 19.56 -19.39 15.70
N ALA A 156 18.43 -19.00 15.10
CA ALA A 156 17.35 -19.93 14.78
C ALA A 156 17.79 -20.85 13.64
N GLY A 157 17.89 -22.16 13.90
CA GLY A 157 17.96 -23.16 12.82
C GLY A 157 16.75 -23.06 11.88
N PRO A 158 16.80 -23.62 10.66
CA PRO A 158 15.77 -23.40 9.65
C PRO A 158 14.41 -23.98 10.08
N ALA A 159 13.49 -23.13 10.54
CA ALA A 159 12.08 -23.47 10.59
C ALA A 159 11.48 -23.16 9.22
N PHE A 160 11.42 -24.19 8.37
CA PHE A 160 11.02 -24.03 6.98
C PHE A 160 9.66 -23.34 6.78
N GLY A 161 9.70 -22.11 6.24
CA GLY A 161 8.82 -21.62 5.18
C GLY A 161 7.52 -20.91 5.57
N GLN A 162 6.90 -21.21 6.71
CA GLN A 162 5.54 -20.70 6.98
C GLN A 162 5.48 -19.20 7.31
N ALA A 163 6.45 -18.66 8.05
CA ALA A 163 6.39 -17.27 8.52
C ALA A 163 6.49 -16.27 7.35
N ARG A 164 7.45 -16.48 6.45
CA ARG A 164 7.64 -15.64 5.27
C ARG A 164 6.48 -15.76 4.28
N GLU A 165 6.01 -16.99 4.05
CA GLU A 165 4.84 -17.21 3.22
C GLU A 165 3.62 -16.48 3.80
N GLN A 166 3.38 -16.52 5.11
CA GLN A 166 2.32 -15.73 5.75
C GLN A 166 2.52 -14.22 5.59
N GLN A 167 3.76 -13.74 5.65
CA GLN A 167 4.08 -12.32 5.46
C GLN A 167 3.83 -11.84 4.02
N LEU A 168 4.13 -12.68 3.02
CA LEU A 168 4.06 -12.34 1.60
C LEU A 168 2.72 -12.69 0.95
N THR A 169 2.14 -13.84 1.30
CA THR A 169 1.08 -14.50 0.51
C THR A 169 -0.28 -13.90 0.74
N ASN A 170 -0.52 -13.25 1.89
CA ASN A 170 -1.81 -12.61 2.12
C ASN A 170 -1.86 -11.16 1.63
N GLY A 171 -0.71 -10.55 1.30
CA GLY A 171 -0.65 -9.14 0.92
C GLY A 171 -1.30 -8.20 1.95
N ILE A 172 -1.43 -8.67 3.19
CA ILE A 172 -2.06 -7.93 4.29
C ILE A 172 -0.99 -6.99 4.86
N PRO A 173 -1.21 -5.68 4.79
CA PRO A 173 -0.32 -4.68 5.37
C PRO A 173 -0.18 -4.89 6.87
N TYR A 174 1.04 -4.75 7.40
CA TYR A 174 1.29 -4.95 8.84
C TYR A 174 0.37 -4.09 9.72
N MET A 175 0.03 -2.89 9.25
CA MET A 175 -0.88 -1.92 9.89
C MET A 175 -2.29 -2.47 10.14
N LEU A 176 -2.68 -3.51 9.41
CA LEU A 176 -4.00 -4.14 9.54
C LEU A 176 -3.94 -5.47 10.29
N ARG A 177 -2.75 -5.98 10.63
CA ARG A 177 -2.61 -7.29 11.28
C ARG A 177 -3.11 -7.20 12.71
N ASP A 178 -4.32 -7.71 12.92
CA ASP A 178 -4.95 -7.83 14.23
C ASP A 178 -5.58 -9.24 14.33
N PRO A 179 -5.13 -10.09 15.28
CA PRO A 179 -5.63 -11.46 15.41
C PRO A 179 -7.13 -11.55 15.72
N ARG A 180 -7.75 -10.45 16.16
CA ARG A 180 -9.20 -10.39 16.40
C ARG A 180 -10.02 -10.37 15.12
N TYR A 181 -9.39 -10.17 13.95
CA TYR A 181 -10.09 -10.05 12.68
C TYR A 181 -9.56 -11.02 11.63
N ASN A 182 -10.49 -11.61 10.89
CA ASN A 182 -10.23 -12.19 9.59
C ASN A 182 -10.14 -11.07 8.56
N ILE A 183 -9.02 -10.99 7.84
CA ILE A 183 -8.74 -9.90 6.90
C ILE A 183 -8.78 -10.42 5.47
N LYS A 184 -9.65 -9.83 4.65
CA LYS A 184 -9.81 -10.20 3.24
C LYS A 184 -9.60 -8.98 2.35
N ARG A 185 -8.65 -9.06 1.41
CA ARG A 185 -8.50 -8.04 0.36
C ARG A 185 -9.74 -8.04 -0.54
N MET A 186 -10.41 -6.90 -0.66
CA MET A 186 -11.65 -6.77 -1.44
C MET A 186 -11.38 -6.62 -2.95
N ASP A 187 -10.28 -5.98 -3.31
CA ASP A 187 -9.86 -5.76 -4.69
C ASP A 187 -8.35 -6.07 -4.82
N PRO A 188 -7.93 -7.00 -5.68
CA PRO A 188 -6.53 -7.38 -5.84
C PRO A 188 -5.64 -6.24 -6.37
N LYS A 189 -6.22 -5.19 -6.95
CA LYS A 189 -5.50 -4.02 -7.48
C LYS A 189 -5.51 -2.84 -6.53
N LYS A 190 -6.40 -2.81 -5.54
CA LYS A 190 -6.49 -1.72 -4.55
C LYS A 190 -6.04 -2.17 -3.17
N HIS A 191 -5.66 -1.22 -2.33
CA HIS A 191 -5.35 -1.49 -0.93
C HIS A 191 -6.57 -1.28 -0.05
N VAL A 192 -7.62 -2.07 -0.33
CA VAL A 192 -8.90 -2.05 0.39
C VAL A 192 -9.16 -3.45 0.95
N PHE A 193 -9.40 -3.52 2.25
CA PHE A 193 -9.51 -4.76 3.01
C PHE A 193 -10.80 -4.75 3.83
N LEU A 194 -11.50 -5.88 3.84
CA LEU A 194 -12.61 -6.16 4.74
C LEU A 194 -12.04 -6.86 5.98
N LEU A 195 -12.37 -6.35 7.15
CA LEU A 195 -12.01 -6.91 8.44
C LEU A 195 -13.29 -7.39 9.12
N THR A 196 -13.37 -8.69 9.35
CA THR A 196 -14.53 -9.35 9.98
C THR A 196 -14.05 -9.96 11.30
N PRO A 197 -14.75 -9.72 12.43
CA PRO A 197 -14.38 -10.33 13.71
C PRO A 197 -14.18 -11.84 13.59
N THR A 198 -13.15 -12.37 14.23
CA THR A 198 -12.89 -13.81 14.28
C THR A 198 -13.90 -14.50 15.20
N ASP A 199 -14.34 -13.80 16.24
CA ASP A 199 -15.38 -14.22 17.16
C ASP A 199 -16.60 -13.30 17.01
N SER A 200 -17.75 -13.87 16.62
CA SER A 200 -19.01 -13.14 16.45
C SER A 200 -19.53 -12.55 17.75
N ASP A 201 -19.14 -13.10 18.90
CA ASP A 201 -19.64 -12.71 20.21
C ASP A 201 -18.78 -11.61 20.87
N SER A 202 -17.67 -11.24 20.24
CA SER A 202 -16.74 -10.20 20.72
C SER A 202 -17.37 -8.80 20.84
N GLY A 203 -18.48 -8.56 20.15
CA GLY A 203 -19.09 -7.23 20.00
C GLY A 203 -18.33 -6.31 19.05
N ASP A 204 -17.21 -6.76 18.49
CA ASP A 204 -16.49 -6.02 17.45
C ASP A 204 -17.33 -5.96 16.16
N ALA A 205 -17.29 -4.82 15.46
CA ALA A 205 -18.02 -4.65 14.21
C ALA A 205 -17.16 -5.04 12.99
N THR A 206 -17.80 -5.52 11.93
CA THR A 206 -17.16 -5.64 10.60
C THR A 206 -16.92 -4.25 10.00
N PHE A 207 -15.73 -4.03 9.45
CA PHE A 207 -15.37 -2.75 8.83
C PHE A 207 -14.46 -2.91 7.61
N VAL A 208 -14.34 -1.82 6.85
CA VAL A 208 -13.42 -1.73 5.71
C VAL A 208 -12.25 -0.84 6.07
N ALA A 209 -11.04 -1.32 5.83
CA ALA A 209 -9.82 -0.52 5.92
C ALA A 209 -9.29 -0.20 4.52
N LYS A 210 -9.02 1.09 4.27
CA LYS A 210 -8.35 1.57 3.07
C LYS A 210 -7.02 2.21 3.43
N MET A 211 -5.98 1.90 2.68
CA MET A 211 -4.70 2.59 2.78
C MET A 211 -4.57 3.66 1.70
N VAL A 212 -4.08 4.83 2.08
CA VAL A 212 -3.80 5.95 1.18
C VAL A 212 -2.43 6.55 1.49
N ALA A 213 -1.73 7.00 0.45
CA ALA A 213 -0.46 7.73 0.60
C ALA A 213 -0.64 9.25 0.54
N THR A 214 -1.87 9.72 0.30
CA THR A 214 -2.23 11.14 0.28
C THR A 214 -2.96 11.50 1.57
N PRO A 215 -2.88 12.77 2.01
CA PRO A 215 -3.72 13.25 3.10
C PRO A 215 -5.20 12.94 2.83
N TYR A 216 -5.88 12.42 3.84
CA TYR A 216 -7.31 12.10 3.76
C TYR A 216 -8.14 13.27 4.31
N PRO A 217 -9.22 13.72 3.64
CA PRO A 217 -10.04 14.83 4.11
C PRO A 217 -11.01 14.38 5.21
N GLU A 218 -10.47 14.12 6.41
CA GLU A 218 -11.21 13.60 7.57
C GLU A 218 -12.40 14.49 7.96
N GLN A 219 -12.21 15.82 7.98
CA GLN A 219 -13.30 16.77 8.28
C GLN A 219 -14.47 16.66 7.30
N LEU A 220 -14.18 16.53 6.00
CA LEU A 220 -15.23 16.34 4.99
C LEU A 220 -15.96 15.01 5.21
N HIS A 221 -15.21 13.94 5.51
CA HIS A 221 -15.80 12.63 5.78
C HIS A 221 -16.77 12.70 6.97
N ASP A 222 -16.35 13.30 8.08
CA ASP A 222 -17.16 13.41 9.28
C ASP A 222 -18.45 14.21 9.03
N GLU A 223 -18.35 15.35 8.33
CA GLU A 223 -19.53 16.13 7.94
C GLU A 223 -20.48 15.32 7.04
N LEU A 224 -19.97 14.61 6.04
CA LEU A 224 -20.78 13.75 5.17
C LEU A 224 -21.43 12.61 5.95
N SER A 225 -20.68 11.96 6.84
CA SER A 225 -21.20 10.87 7.66
C SER A 225 -22.29 11.33 8.61
N SER A 226 -22.13 12.52 9.22
CA SER A 226 -23.15 13.15 10.08
C SER A 226 -24.47 13.43 9.35
N LYS A 227 -24.41 13.61 8.03
CA LYS A 227 -25.57 13.80 7.15
C LYS A 227 -26.10 12.49 6.55
N GLY A 228 -25.53 11.34 6.89
CA GLY A 228 -25.88 10.05 6.32
C GLY A 228 -25.50 9.92 4.83
N LEU A 229 -24.44 10.61 4.40
CA LEU A 229 -23.93 10.62 3.02
C LEU A 229 -22.60 9.88 2.87
N ALA A 230 -22.03 9.35 3.95
CA ALA A 230 -20.82 8.54 3.94
C ALA A 230 -20.89 7.48 5.07
N PRO A 231 -20.24 6.32 4.92
CA PRO A 231 -20.08 5.38 6.03
C PRO A 231 -19.42 6.09 7.22
N ARG A 232 -19.69 5.65 8.45
CA ARG A 232 -19.04 6.23 9.63
C ARG A 232 -17.58 5.78 9.71
N LEU A 233 -16.65 6.69 10.04
CA LEU A 233 -15.30 6.30 10.47
C LEU A 233 -15.38 5.52 11.79
N ILE A 234 -14.71 4.37 11.86
CA ILE A 234 -14.67 3.54 13.08
C ILE A 234 -13.79 4.21 14.14
N GLU A 235 -12.72 4.83 13.69
CA GLU A 235 -11.74 5.56 14.50
C GLU A 235 -11.16 6.71 13.65
N PRO A 236 -10.54 7.72 14.29
CA PRO A 236 -9.82 8.78 13.57
C PRO A 236 -8.76 8.20 12.62
N VAL A 237 -8.45 8.92 11.54
CA VAL A 237 -7.51 8.45 10.52
C VAL A 237 -6.13 8.19 11.13
N GLN A 238 -5.70 6.93 11.08
CA GLN A 238 -4.43 6.54 11.67
C GLN A 238 -3.28 6.77 10.68
N LYS A 239 -2.32 7.61 11.08
CA LYS A 239 -1.13 7.92 10.28
C LYS A 239 0.02 7.01 10.68
N TYR A 240 0.70 6.45 9.69
CA TYR A 240 1.85 5.57 9.85
C TYR A 240 3.12 6.18 9.25
N PRO A 241 4.31 5.76 9.71
CA PRO A 241 5.58 6.15 9.08
C PRO A 241 5.58 5.87 7.57
N GLY A 242 6.27 6.71 6.81
CA GLY A 242 6.30 6.62 5.34
C GLY A 242 5.11 7.27 4.63
N GLY A 243 4.33 8.11 5.33
CA GLY A 243 3.26 8.91 4.73
C GLY A 243 1.98 8.13 4.41
N VAL A 244 1.87 6.89 4.88
CA VAL A 244 0.67 6.06 4.69
C VAL A 244 -0.34 6.39 5.79
N SER A 245 -1.60 6.57 5.40
CA SER A 245 -2.73 6.65 6.33
C SER A 245 -3.65 5.45 6.14
N VAL A 246 -4.18 4.94 7.24
CA VAL A 246 -5.19 3.88 7.28
C VAL A 246 -6.53 4.50 7.69
N ILE A 247 -7.51 4.35 6.82
CA ILE A 247 -8.88 4.83 7.04
C ILE A 247 -9.74 3.60 7.31
N LYS A 248 -10.31 3.50 8.51
CA LYS A 248 -11.23 2.43 8.89
C LYS A 248 -12.65 2.98 8.91
N MET A 249 -13.53 2.43 8.08
CA MET A 249 -14.91 2.90 7.92
C MET A 249 -15.91 1.74 7.98
N ALA A 250 -17.13 2.03 8.39
CA ALA A 250 -18.21 1.05 8.49
C ALA A 250 -18.40 0.30 7.16
N TYR A 251 -18.57 -1.01 7.25
CA TYR A 251 -18.82 -1.83 6.06
C TYR A 251 -20.25 -1.61 5.55
N LEU A 252 -20.38 -1.25 4.28
CA LEU A 252 -21.66 -1.17 3.59
C LEU A 252 -22.07 -2.58 3.14
N ASP A 253 -22.70 -3.33 4.06
CA ASP A 253 -23.03 -4.74 3.87
C ASP A 253 -24.13 -4.93 2.80
N PRO A 254 -23.91 -5.75 1.77
CA PRO A 254 -24.96 -6.15 0.83
C PRO A 254 -26.20 -6.76 1.49
N GLY A 255 -26.04 -7.45 2.63
CA GLY A 255 -27.15 -7.98 3.43
C GLY A 255 -28.09 -6.90 3.99
N ASP A 256 -27.58 -5.68 4.19
CA ASP A 256 -28.35 -4.51 4.61
C ASP A 256 -28.94 -3.70 3.44
N GLY A 257 -28.83 -4.24 2.22
CA GLY A 257 -29.36 -3.64 0.99
C GLY A 257 -28.38 -2.71 0.27
N TRP A 258 -27.12 -2.63 0.71
CA TRP A 258 -26.13 -1.78 0.06
C TRP A 258 -25.63 -2.39 -1.26
N VAL A 259 -25.67 -1.61 -2.33
CA VAL A 259 -25.14 -1.98 -3.65
C VAL A 259 -24.38 -0.82 -4.26
N SER A 260 -23.31 -1.11 -4.99
CA SER A 260 -22.63 -0.07 -5.80
C SER A 260 -23.57 0.43 -6.91
N LEU A 261 -23.50 1.74 -7.21
CA LEU A 261 -24.19 2.35 -8.35
C LEU A 261 -23.90 1.62 -9.66
N ARG A 262 -22.68 1.09 -9.85
CA ARG A 262 -22.33 0.29 -11.04
C ARG A 262 -23.22 -0.94 -11.21
N SER A 263 -23.68 -1.53 -10.11
CA SER A 263 -24.50 -2.75 -10.08
C SER A 263 -26.00 -2.45 -9.98
N TYR A 264 -26.38 -1.17 -9.90
CA TYR A 264 -27.77 -0.76 -9.80
C TYR A 264 -28.56 -1.09 -11.07
N ASN A 265 -29.74 -1.67 -10.89
CA ASN A 265 -30.64 -2.07 -11.97
C ASN A 265 -32.11 -1.69 -11.70
N GLY A 266 -32.36 -0.80 -10.73
CA GLY A 266 -33.69 -0.44 -10.26
C GLY A 266 -34.34 0.75 -11.00
N ASP A 267 -35.21 1.47 -10.28
CA ASP A 267 -35.86 2.69 -10.75
C ASP A 267 -34.85 3.85 -10.85
N TRP A 268 -34.56 4.25 -12.08
CA TRP A 268 -33.56 5.27 -12.36
C TRP A 268 -34.03 6.70 -12.10
N GLU A 269 -35.35 6.95 -12.13
CA GLU A 269 -35.89 8.29 -11.91
C GLU A 269 -35.79 8.67 -10.43
N GLN A 270 -36.23 7.76 -9.55
CA GLN A 270 -36.06 7.93 -8.10
C GLN A 270 -34.60 8.04 -7.69
N LEU A 271 -33.73 7.23 -8.30
CA LEU A 271 -32.31 7.29 -8.02
C LEU A 271 -31.69 8.64 -8.44
N GLU A 272 -32.09 9.22 -9.58
CA GLU A 272 -31.60 10.54 -9.98
C GLU A 272 -32.02 11.64 -9.01
N GLN A 273 -33.26 11.61 -8.54
CA GLN A 273 -33.73 12.56 -7.53
C GLN A 273 -32.92 12.45 -6.24
N LEU A 274 -32.72 11.23 -5.73
CA LEU A 274 -31.90 10.96 -4.54
C LEU A 274 -30.44 11.39 -4.75
N ALA A 275 -29.86 11.07 -5.90
CA ALA A 275 -28.48 11.37 -6.22
C ALA A 275 -28.23 12.88 -6.34
N ASN A 276 -29.12 13.62 -7.01
CA ASN A 276 -29.05 15.07 -7.10
C ASN A 276 -29.18 15.74 -5.74
N ALA A 277 -30.13 15.28 -4.91
CA ALA A 277 -30.29 15.78 -3.54
C ALA A 277 -29.04 15.50 -2.69
N SER A 278 -28.44 14.32 -2.82
CA SER A 278 -27.25 13.89 -2.09
C SER A 278 -26.02 14.71 -2.50
N VAL A 279 -25.81 14.98 -3.79
CA VAL A 279 -24.72 15.84 -4.27
C VAL A 279 -24.91 17.28 -3.80
N ALA A 280 -26.13 17.82 -3.88
CA ALA A 280 -26.42 19.16 -3.36
C ALA A 280 -26.15 19.25 -1.85
N ALA A 281 -26.39 18.18 -1.09
CA ALA A 281 -26.07 18.11 0.33
C ALA A 281 -24.55 17.97 0.59
N LEU A 282 -23.83 17.22 -0.26
CA LEU A 282 -22.37 17.16 -0.24
C LEU A 282 -21.78 18.55 -0.44
N HIS A 283 -22.19 19.28 -1.48
CA HIS A 283 -21.70 20.62 -1.82
C HIS A 283 -21.95 21.66 -0.72
N LYS A 284 -22.90 21.41 0.19
CA LYS A 284 -23.17 22.26 1.37
C LYS A 284 -22.21 22.02 2.55
N CYS A 285 -21.39 20.97 2.51
CA CYS A 285 -20.37 20.72 3.54
C CYS A 285 -19.19 21.70 3.40
N LEU A 286 -18.35 21.79 4.44
CA LEU A 286 -17.18 22.69 4.49
C LEU A 286 -17.54 24.12 4.06
N ASP A 287 -18.52 24.73 4.72
CA ASP A 287 -19.00 26.09 4.43
C ASP A 287 -19.53 26.26 2.99
N SER A 288 -20.29 25.28 2.49
CA SER A 288 -20.87 25.27 1.14
C SER A 288 -19.87 25.28 -0.01
N SER A 289 -18.69 24.71 0.23
CA SER A 289 -17.64 24.64 -0.77
C SER A 289 -17.05 23.24 -0.90
N ALA A 290 -17.64 22.21 -0.32
CA ALA A 290 -17.11 20.86 -0.48
C ALA A 290 -17.23 20.33 -1.92
N VAL A 291 -16.26 19.52 -2.31
CA VAL A 291 -16.21 18.73 -3.56
C VAL A 291 -15.73 17.31 -3.26
N HIS A 292 -16.15 16.34 -4.07
CA HIS A 292 -15.69 14.94 -3.96
C HIS A 292 -14.53 14.63 -4.91
N GLY A 293 -14.61 15.11 -6.16
CA GLY A 293 -13.61 14.90 -7.19
C GLY A 293 -13.69 13.58 -7.96
N ASP A 294 -14.29 12.52 -7.40
CA ASP A 294 -14.37 11.20 -8.06
C ASP A 294 -15.73 10.53 -7.84
N LEU A 295 -16.80 11.18 -8.31
CA LEU A 295 -18.16 10.60 -8.30
C LEU A 295 -18.36 9.56 -9.41
N SER A 296 -17.43 8.61 -9.47
CA SER A 296 -17.55 7.43 -10.31
C SER A 296 -18.57 6.44 -9.74
N ALA A 297 -19.12 5.58 -10.61
CA ALA A 297 -20.09 4.56 -10.18
C ALA A 297 -19.55 3.55 -9.16
N ASP A 298 -18.23 3.43 -9.00
CA ASP A 298 -17.62 2.57 -7.98
C ASP A 298 -17.54 3.23 -6.61
N ASN A 299 -17.62 4.56 -6.57
CA ASN A 299 -17.49 5.38 -5.37
C ASN A 299 -18.85 5.85 -4.82
N VAL A 300 -19.94 5.39 -5.42
CA VAL A 300 -21.32 5.67 -4.99
C VAL A 300 -21.99 4.35 -4.63
N PHE A 301 -22.47 4.26 -3.40
CA PHE A 301 -23.24 3.13 -2.89
C PHE A 301 -24.67 3.57 -2.60
N ILE A 302 -25.61 2.70 -2.88
CA ILE A 302 -27.05 2.93 -2.75
C ILE A 302 -27.58 1.87 -1.81
N ARG A 303 -28.35 2.28 -0.81
CA ARG A 303 -29.12 1.35 0.01
C ARG A 303 -30.49 1.17 -0.63
N MET A 304 -30.84 -0.08 -0.91
CA MET A 304 -32.16 -0.45 -1.40
C MET A 304 -33.11 -0.65 -0.22
N ALA A 305 -34.34 -0.16 -0.33
CA ALA A 305 -35.40 -0.46 0.62
C ALA A 305 -35.61 -1.99 0.70
N LYS A 306 -35.86 -2.50 1.91
CA LYS A 306 -36.23 -3.91 2.07
C LYS A 306 -37.57 -4.17 1.38
N PRO A 307 -37.71 -5.25 0.61
CA PRO A 307 -38.99 -5.57 -0.02
C PRO A 307 -40.04 -5.78 1.08
N GLU A 308 -41.16 -5.06 0.99
CA GLU A 308 -42.24 -5.26 1.94
C GLU A 308 -42.84 -6.68 1.79
N PRO A 309 -43.16 -7.36 2.90
CA PRO A 309 -43.80 -8.67 2.84
C PRO A 309 -45.09 -8.60 2.03
N GLY A 310 -45.13 -9.30 0.88
CA GLY A 310 -46.30 -9.36 0.00
C GLY A 310 -46.32 -8.33 -1.15
N ALA A 311 -45.29 -7.49 -1.32
CA ALA A 311 -45.23 -6.51 -2.41
C ALA A 311 -45.04 -7.10 -3.83
N GLY A 312 -44.95 -8.43 -3.96
CA GLY A 312 -44.68 -9.11 -5.23
C GLY A 312 -43.29 -8.77 -5.80
N ASP A 313 -43.09 -8.99 -7.11
CA ASP A 313 -41.85 -8.69 -7.84
C ASP A 313 -41.62 -7.17 -8.07
N ARG A 314 -42.11 -6.31 -7.16
CA ARG A 314 -41.83 -4.87 -7.24
C ARG A 314 -40.33 -4.64 -7.02
N VAL A 315 -39.75 -3.85 -7.92
CA VAL A 315 -38.36 -3.39 -7.82
C VAL A 315 -38.23 -2.54 -6.56
N ALA A 316 -37.31 -2.92 -5.66
CA ALA A 316 -37.00 -2.14 -4.48
C ALA A 316 -36.60 -0.70 -4.86
N SER A 317 -37.09 0.30 -4.14
CA SER A 317 -36.71 1.70 -4.33
C SER A 317 -35.37 2.01 -3.63
N PRO A 318 -34.57 2.95 -4.16
CA PRO A 318 -33.40 3.45 -3.45
C PRO A 318 -33.84 4.31 -2.25
N GLU A 319 -33.25 4.06 -1.07
CA GLU A 319 -33.60 4.73 0.19
C GLU A 319 -32.52 5.74 0.61
N ALA A 320 -31.25 5.36 0.48
CA ALA A 320 -30.11 6.17 0.90
C ALA A 320 -28.94 6.04 -0.08
N LEU A 321 -28.04 7.01 -0.06
CA LEU A 321 -26.85 7.03 -0.90
C LEU A 321 -25.64 7.44 -0.07
N HIS A 322 -24.58 6.66 -0.16
CA HIS A 322 -23.29 6.96 0.43
C HIS A 322 -22.23 7.19 -0.63
N PHE A 323 -21.46 8.25 -0.45
CA PHE A 323 -20.21 8.51 -1.13
C PHE A 323 -19.06 7.84 -0.38
N ILE A 324 -18.17 7.19 -1.12
CA ILE A 324 -16.95 6.58 -0.59
C ILE A 324 -15.74 7.04 -1.40
N ASP A 325 -14.53 6.75 -0.91
CA ASP A 325 -13.30 7.14 -1.59
C ASP A 325 -13.13 8.66 -1.78
N LEU A 326 -13.14 9.39 -0.66
CA LEU A 326 -12.91 10.83 -0.62
C LEU A 326 -11.43 11.23 -0.83
N ALA A 327 -10.59 10.41 -1.45
CA ALA A 327 -9.16 10.69 -1.56
C ALA A 327 -8.84 11.99 -2.33
N TRP A 328 -9.76 12.46 -3.18
CA TRP A 328 -9.65 13.73 -3.92
C TRP A 328 -10.62 14.79 -3.40
N GLY A 329 -11.38 14.48 -2.34
CA GLY A 329 -12.37 15.38 -1.77
C GLY A 329 -11.71 16.47 -0.93
N GLY A 330 -12.44 17.56 -0.74
CA GLY A 330 -12.01 18.66 0.11
C GLY A 330 -12.81 19.91 -0.15
N LYS A 331 -12.22 21.06 0.17
CA LYS A 331 -12.78 22.36 -0.11
C LYS A 331 -12.51 22.76 -1.56
N GLN A 332 -13.50 23.31 -2.24
CA GLN A 332 -13.37 23.91 -3.56
C GLN A 332 -12.30 25.02 -3.49
N ASP A 333 -11.56 25.19 -4.58
CA ASP A 333 -10.42 26.12 -4.69
C ASP A 333 -9.15 25.69 -3.92
N GLU A 334 -9.26 24.67 -3.05
CA GLU A 334 -8.10 24.04 -2.38
C GLU A 334 -7.84 22.62 -2.93
N ALA A 335 -8.90 21.83 -3.10
CA ALA A 335 -8.82 20.45 -3.57
C ALA A 335 -8.39 20.40 -5.04
N ARG A 336 -7.41 19.52 -5.33
CA ARG A 336 -6.82 19.34 -6.65
C ARG A 336 -6.84 17.89 -7.06
N TYR A 337 -7.04 17.66 -8.36
CA TYR A 337 -6.74 16.37 -8.95
C TYR A 337 -5.25 16.05 -8.81
N PRO A 338 -4.88 14.79 -8.53
CA PRO A 338 -3.47 14.42 -8.49
C PRO A 338 -2.79 14.63 -9.85
N PRO A 339 -1.45 14.74 -9.86
CA PRO A 339 -0.71 14.78 -11.11
C PRO A 339 -0.86 13.45 -11.88
N PHE A 340 -0.81 13.51 -13.20
CA PHE A 340 -0.93 12.39 -14.14
C PHE A 340 -2.25 11.60 -14.04
N VAL A 341 -3.35 12.26 -13.70
CA VAL A 341 -4.66 11.60 -13.72
C VAL A 341 -5.01 11.14 -15.12
N ASN A 342 -5.42 9.88 -15.23
CA ASN A 342 -5.91 9.33 -16.48
C ASN A 342 -7.20 10.05 -16.88
N GLU A 343 -7.17 10.82 -17.97
CA GLU A 343 -8.34 11.54 -18.49
C GLU A 343 -9.54 10.62 -18.77
N ASN A 344 -9.30 9.32 -19.03
CA ASN A 344 -10.36 8.34 -19.21
C ASN A 344 -11.12 8.00 -17.92
N SER A 345 -10.51 8.26 -16.75
CA SER A 345 -11.14 8.10 -15.44
C SER A 345 -12.09 9.26 -15.12
N LEU A 346 -11.70 10.49 -15.46
CA LEU A 346 -12.48 11.71 -15.28
C LEU A 346 -13.25 12.12 -16.53
N ARG A 347 -14.07 11.20 -17.05
CA ARG A 347 -14.79 11.41 -18.31
C ARG A 347 -15.59 12.70 -18.30
N GLY A 348 -15.36 13.51 -19.33
CA GLY A 348 -16.05 14.79 -19.52
C GLY A 348 -15.35 15.96 -18.85
N ILE A 349 -14.31 15.75 -18.04
CA ILE A 349 -13.49 16.83 -17.48
C ILE A 349 -12.19 16.84 -18.28
N LYS A 350 -12.02 17.86 -19.11
CA LYS A 350 -10.80 18.03 -19.91
C LYS A 350 -9.71 18.63 -19.03
N GLU A 351 -8.46 18.25 -19.29
CA GLU A 351 -7.28 18.85 -18.67
C GLU A 351 -7.32 18.78 -17.13
N ALA A 352 -7.92 17.72 -16.56
CA ALA A 352 -8.10 17.61 -15.13
C ALA A 352 -6.78 17.54 -14.34
N ASP A 353 -5.69 17.15 -15.00
CA ASP A 353 -4.39 16.92 -14.37
C ASP A 353 -3.89 18.13 -13.55
N GLY A 354 -3.72 17.95 -12.24
CA GLY A 354 -3.29 19.01 -11.31
C GLY A 354 -4.28 20.18 -11.08
N GLN A 355 -5.43 20.17 -11.74
CA GLN A 355 -6.40 21.27 -11.70
C GLN A 355 -7.21 21.29 -10.40
N ILE A 356 -7.75 22.47 -10.10
CA ILE A 356 -8.74 22.65 -9.04
C ILE A 356 -10.00 21.83 -9.35
N ILE A 357 -10.47 21.11 -8.34
CA ILE A 357 -11.74 20.38 -8.39
C ILE A 357 -12.86 21.36 -8.09
N LYS A 358 -13.90 21.35 -8.93
CA LYS A 358 -15.07 22.22 -8.80
C LYS A 358 -16.34 21.39 -8.63
N GLN A 359 -17.36 21.97 -8.02
CA GLN A 359 -18.66 21.30 -7.83
C GLN A 359 -19.31 20.85 -9.15
N GLU A 360 -19.09 21.57 -10.26
CA GLU A 360 -19.62 21.16 -11.57
C GLU A 360 -18.97 19.86 -12.07
N HIS A 361 -17.74 19.56 -11.63
CA HIS A 361 -17.08 18.30 -11.96
C HIS A 361 -17.82 17.11 -11.36
N ASP A 362 -18.25 17.22 -10.09
CA ASP A 362 -19.01 16.19 -9.39
C ASP A 362 -20.35 15.91 -10.08
N CYS A 363 -21.12 16.98 -10.35
CA CYS A 363 -22.41 16.88 -11.05
C CYS A 363 -22.24 16.22 -12.43
N LYS A 364 -21.23 16.62 -13.20
CA LYS A 364 -20.96 16.10 -14.54
C LYS A 364 -20.57 14.62 -14.49
N GLN A 365 -19.66 14.24 -13.59
CA GLN A 365 -19.23 12.85 -13.44
C GLN A 365 -20.41 11.94 -13.07
N LEU A 366 -21.22 12.35 -12.09
CA LEU A 366 -22.35 11.54 -11.65
C LEU A 366 -23.40 11.38 -12.76
N SER A 367 -23.83 12.48 -13.40
CA SER A 367 -24.79 12.45 -14.51
C SER A 367 -24.32 11.54 -15.65
N MET A 368 -23.06 11.71 -16.10
CA MET A 368 -22.50 10.89 -17.17
C MET A 368 -22.41 9.41 -16.81
N ASN A 369 -22.09 9.10 -15.54
CA ASN A 369 -22.05 7.72 -15.07
C ASN A 369 -23.45 7.09 -15.05
N MET A 370 -24.46 7.81 -14.56
CA MET A 370 -25.84 7.34 -14.52
C MET A 370 -26.39 7.13 -15.93
N GLU A 371 -26.26 8.11 -16.83
CA GLU A 371 -26.68 7.97 -18.23
C GLU A 371 -26.05 6.76 -18.93
N ARG A 372 -24.76 6.53 -18.70
CA ARG A 372 -24.05 5.37 -19.27
C ARG A 372 -24.61 4.05 -18.74
N LEU A 373 -24.89 3.98 -17.44
CA LEU A 373 -25.42 2.76 -16.81
C LEU A 373 -26.87 2.49 -17.26
N LYS A 374 -27.70 3.53 -17.42
CA LYS A 374 -29.04 3.43 -18.01
C LYS A 374 -29.03 2.83 -19.41
N ARG A 375 -28.04 3.21 -20.23
CA ARG A 375 -27.91 2.74 -21.63
C ARG A 375 -27.32 1.34 -21.77
N LYS A 376 -26.66 0.79 -20.74
CA LYS A 376 -26.11 -0.56 -20.84
C LYS A 376 -27.27 -1.55 -21.01
N PRO A 377 -27.28 -2.37 -22.07
CA PRO A 377 -28.30 -3.39 -22.23
C PRO A 377 -28.31 -4.25 -20.96
N ARG A 378 -29.51 -4.52 -20.45
CA ARG A 378 -29.71 -5.46 -19.33
C ARG A 378 -29.15 -6.79 -19.78
N ALA A 379 -27.89 -7.09 -19.44
CA ALA A 379 -27.42 -8.46 -19.51
C ALA A 379 -28.44 -9.27 -18.71
N PRO A 380 -29.07 -10.31 -19.30
CA PRO A 380 -30.04 -11.10 -18.57
C PRO A 380 -29.37 -11.51 -17.28
N PHE A 381 -29.99 -11.13 -16.16
CA PHE A 381 -29.51 -11.42 -14.82
C PHE A 381 -29.33 -12.94 -14.78
N ARG A 382 -28.11 -13.43 -15.00
CA ARG A 382 -27.80 -14.83 -14.75
C ARG A 382 -28.03 -14.95 -13.26
N ARG A 383 -29.21 -15.46 -12.87
CA ARG A 383 -29.45 -15.97 -11.52
C ARG A 383 -28.16 -16.70 -11.19
N ALA A 384 -27.40 -16.18 -10.23
CA ALA A 384 -26.28 -16.90 -9.69
C ALA A 384 -26.88 -18.23 -9.28
N SER A 385 -26.63 -19.28 -10.06
CA SER A 385 -26.95 -20.63 -9.63
C SER A 385 -26.26 -20.75 -8.29
N LEU A 386 -27.06 -20.92 -7.23
CA LEU A 386 -26.56 -21.27 -5.91
C LEU A 386 -25.42 -22.27 -6.14
N PRO A 387 -24.23 -22.04 -5.57
CA PRO A 387 -23.13 -22.98 -5.74
C PRO A 387 -23.67 -24.36 -5.35
N PRO A 388 -23.54 -25.38 -6.21
CA PRO A 388 -24.07 -26.69 -5.90
C PRO A 388 -23.47 -27.12 -4.57
N ALA A 389 -24.35 -27.33 -3.58
CA ALA A 389 -23.97 -27.89 -2.31
C ALA A 389 -23.21 -29.20 -2.58
N ALA A 390 -22.02 -29.31 -1.98
CA ALA A 390 -21.25 -30.53 -1.83
C ALA A 390 -21.05 -31.39 -3.10
N ARG A 391 -19.97 -31.12 -3.83
CA ARG A 391 -19.25 -32.20 -4.52
C ARG A 391 -17.77 -32.14 -4.18
N MET A 392 -17.46 -32.74 -3.04
CA MET A 392 -16.13 -33.15 -2.63
C MET A 392 -15.57 -34.09 -3.71
N GLN A 393 -14.76 -33.55 -4.63
CA GLN A 393 -13.90 -34.36 -5.49
C GLN A 393 -12.47 -34.07 -5.11
N ARG A 394 -11.86 -35.09 -4.50
CA ARG A 394 -10.43 -35.22 -4.27
C ARG A 394 -9.70 -35.04 -5.60
N ALA A 395 -9.00 -33.92 -5.76
CA ALA A 395 -7.94 -33.78 -6.74
C ALA A 395 -6.61 -33.88 -5.99
N SER A 396 -6.01 -35.06 -6.09
CA SER A 396 -4.63 -35.34 -5.72
C SER A 396 -3.69 -34.47 -6.56
N CYS A 397 -3.10 -33.43 -5.97
CA CYS A 397 -1.93 -32.78 -6.53
C CYS A 397 -0.71 -33.69 -6.33
N LEU A 398 -0.41 -34.48 -7.37
CA LEU A 398 0.87 -35.13 -7.57
C LEU A 398 1.94 -34.05 -7.78
N PHE A 399 2.62 -33.64 -6.71
CA PHE A 399 3.98 -33.13 -6.82
C PHE A 399 4.91 -34.33 -7.03
N ARG A 400 5.36 -34.54 -8.26
CA ARG A 400 6.53 -35.38 -8.53
C ARG A 400 7.79 -34.52 -8.36
N PRO A 401 8.75 -34.92 -7.51
CA PRO A 401 10.08 -34.33 -7.49
C PRO A 401 10.88 -34.91 -8.67
N ALA A 402 11.53 -34.05 -9.45
CA ALA A 402 12.46 -34.47 -10.49
C ALA A 402 13.90 -34.30 -10.01
N CYS A 403 14.59 -35.44 -9.92
CA CYS A 403 16.03 -35.66 -10.06
C CYS A 403 17.00 -35.10 -9.02
N MET A 404 17.15 -35.84 -7.92
CA MET A 404 18.49 -36.28 -7.50
C MET A 404 18.81 -37.58 -8.24
N ARG A 405 19.83 -37.57 -9.10
CA ARG A 405 20.55 -38.80 -9.48
C ARG A 405 21.97 -38.70 -8.96
N SER A 406 22.20 -39.51 -7.92
CA SER A 406 23.50 -40.04 -7.53
C SER A 406 24.20 -40.69 -8.73
N MET A 407 25.46 -40.32 -8.97
CA MET A 407 26.46 -41.23 -9.53
C MET A 407 27.59 -41.34 -8.50
N VAL A 408 27.69 -42.53 -7.93
CA VAL A 408 28.86 -43.06 -7.23
C VAL A 408 29.16 -44.40 -7.88
N ARG A 409 30.46 -44.64 -8.13
CA ARG A 409 31.15 -45.89 -8.58
C ARG A 409 31.12 -46.15 -10.10
N LEU A 410 32.22 -46.48 -10.79
CA LEU A 410 33.55 -47.00 -10.43
C LEU A 410 34.58 -46.64 -11.53
N ALA A 411 35.79 -46.25 -11.14
CA ALA A 411 37.09 -46.72 -11.62
C ALA A 411 38.17 -46.13 -10.71
#